data_AF-A0A7V3T8P7-F1
#
_entry.id   AF-A0A7V3T8P7-F1
#
_cell.length_a   1.000
_cell.length_b   1.000
_cell.length_c   1.000
_cell.angle_alpha   90.00
_cell.angle_beta   90.00
_cell.angle_gamma   90.00
#
_symmetry.space_group_name_H-M   'P 1'
#
loop_
_entity.id
_entity.type
_entity.pdbx_description
1 polymer ?
#
loop_
_entity_poly.entity_id
_entity_poly.type
_entity_poly.pdbx_seq_one_letter_code
_entity_poly.pdbx_strand_id
1 'polypeptide(L)'
;MGSSRQAILPSGPVTLSVEQIDALCRQLSALRHDLNNDLSKIVGTAELIRLELQKLSASDPTKPPLRALDRLPTLVEQPRRIAAMVESFTRELEKTLGVTRP
;
A
#
# COMPACT_ATOMS: atom_id res chain seq x y z
N MET A 1 2.43 17.25 -4.05
CA MET A 1 3.78 17.71 -4.43
C MET A 1 4.67 16.49 -4.50
N GLY A 2 4.96 16.01 -5.70
CA GLY A 2 5.91 14.94 -5.93
C GLY A 2 6.54 15.24 -7.27
N SER A 3 7.70 15.88 -7.24
CA SER A 3 8.44 16.22 -8.45
C SER A 3 8.85 14.92 -9.11
N SER A 4 8.29 14.62 -10.29
CA SER A 4 8.70 13.48 -11.11
C SER A 4 10.14 13.70 -11.58
N ARG A 5 11.12 13.36 -10.72
CA ARG A 5 12.52 13.26 -11.14
C ARG A 5 12.59 12.09 -12.12
N GLN A 6 13.03 12.37 -13.34
CA GLN A 6 13.20 11.34 -14.37
C GLN A 6 14.18 10.29 -13.88
N ALA A 7 13.80 9.02 -14.02
CA ALA A 7 14.68 7.90 -13.74
C ALA A 7 15.81 7.86 -14.79
N ILE A 8 17.04 7.66 -14.33
CA ILE A 8 18.20 7.47 -15.20
C ILE A 8 18.27 5.97 -15.52
N LEU A 9 18.13 5.65 -16.80
CA LEU A 9 18.14 4.28 -17.29
C LEU A 9 19.57 3.79 -17.60
N PRO A 10 19.85 2.48 -17.49
CA PRO A 10 21.10 1.90 -17.97
C PRO A 10 21.34 2.18 -19.46
N SER A 11 22.60 2.39 -19.84
CA SER A 11 23.00 2.67 -21.22
C SER A 11 23.07 1.44 -22.14
N GLY A 12 22.80 0.24 -21.62
CA GLY A 12 22.87 -1.02 -22.35
C GLY A 12 21.97 -2.10 -21.75
N PRO A 13 21.92 -3.29 -22.37
CA PRO A 13 21.12 -4.41 -21.87
C PRO A 13 21.46 -4.74 -20.42
N VAL A 14 20.43 -5.01 -19.61
CA VAL A 14 20.57 -5.51 -18.25
C VAL A 14 20.38 -7.02 -18.28
N THR A 15 21.42 -7.76 -17.92
CA THR A 15 21.36 -9.22 -17.79
C THR A 15 21.17 -9.58 -16.32
N LEU A 16 20.10 -10.29 -16.02
CA LEU A 16 19.82 -10.82 -14.68
C LEU A 16 20.09 -12.32 -14.64
N SER A 17 20.66 -12.80 -13.53
CA SER A 17 20.75 -14.22 -13.26
C SER A 17 19.38 -14.81 -12.93
N VAL A 18 19.24 -16.14 -13.06
CA VAL A 18 17.99 -16.83 -12.71
C VAL A 18 17.63 -16.61 -11.23
N GLU A 19 18.63 -16.55 -10.36
CA GLU A 19 18.47 -16.29 -8.92
C GLU A 19 17.95 -14.87 -8.66
N GLN A 20 18.43 -13.87 -9.40
CA GLN A 20 17.93 -12.49 -9.31
C GLN A 20 16.48 -12.40 -9.79
N ILE A 21 16.12 -13.13 -10.85
CA ILE A 21 14.74 -13.19 -11.36
C ILE A 21 13.82 -13.86 -10.33
N ASP A 22 14.23 -15.00 -9.76
CA ASP A 22 13.43 -15.69 -8.72
C ASP A 22 13.23 -14.79 -7.49
N ALA A 23 14.28 -14.10 -7.03
CA ALA A 23 14.19 -13.17 -5.93
C ALA A 23 13.18 -12.04 -6.18
N LEU A 24 13.21 -11.41 -7.36
CA LEU A 24 12.24 -10.37 -7.75
C LEU A 24 10.81 -10.92 -7.81
N CYS A 25 10.61 -12.11 -8.38
CA CYS A 25 9.31 -12.75 -8.47
C CYS A 25 8.72 -13.07 -7.09
N ARG A 26 9.55 -13.54 -6.15
CA ARG A 26 9.13 -13.78 -4.76
C ARG A 26 8.76 -12.48 -4.04
N GLN A 27 9.59 -11.44 -4.18
CA GLN A 27 9.30 -10.12 -3.61
C GLN A 27 7.99 -9.54 -4.17
N LEU A 28 7.75 -9.67 -5.48
CA LEU A 28 6.52 -9.22 -6.11
C LEU A 28 5.29 -10.00 -5.62
N SER A 29 5.42 -11.32 -5.47
CA SER A 29 4.34 -12.17 -4.94
C SER A 29 3.99 -11.78 -3.49
N ALA A 30 5.00 -11.59 -2.64
CA ALA A 30 4.82 -11.13 -1.27
C ALA A 30 4.17 -9.73 -1.22
N LEU A 31 4.65 -8.78 -2.03
CA LEU A 31 4.07 -7.44 -2.12
C LEU A 31 2.59 -7.52 -2.51
N ARG A 32 2.24 -8.29 -3.55
CA ARG A 32 0.84 -8.45 -3.98
C ARG A 32 -0.04 -9.00 -2.87
N HIS A 33 0.45 -10.00 -2.14
CA HIS A 33 -0.26 -10.57 -1.01
C HIS A 33 -0.52 -9.52 0.09
N ASP A 34 0.52 -8.78 0.47
CA ASP A 34 0.43 -7.79 1.55
C ASP A 34 -0.44 -6.59 1.19
N LEU A 35 -0.35 -6.12 -0.07
CA LEU A 35 -1.24 -5.10 -0.62
C LEU A 35 -2.70 -5.54 -0.57
N ASN A 36 -2.99 -6.76 -1.03
CA ASN A 36 -4.35 -7.30 -1.01
C ASN A 36 -4.89 -7.39 0.43
N ASN A 37 -4.08 -7.87 1.37
CA ASN A 37 -4.46 -7.93 2.79
C ASN A 37 -4.76 -6.55 3.37
N ASP A 38 -3.91 -5.56 3.10
CA ASP A 38 -4.11 -4.21 3.62
C ASP A 38 -5.31 -3.50 2.97
N LEU A 39 -5.57 -3.73 1.68
CA LEU A 39 -6.80 -3.29 1.01
C LEU A 39 -8.05 -3.96 1.60
N SER A 40 -8.02 -5.27 1.86
CA SER A 40 -9.13 -5.97 2.53
C SER A 40 -9.43 -5.38 3.90
N LYS A 41 -8.41 -5.03 4.69
CA LYS A 41 -8.60 -4.36 5.99
C LYS A 41 -9.22 -2.98 5.84
N ILE A 42 -8.80 -2.19 4.85
CA ILE A 42 -9.40 -0.87 4.58
C ILE A 42 -10.90 -1.04 4.27
N VAL A 43 -11.24 -1.91 3.32
CA VAL A 43 -12.63 -2.15 2.91
C VAL A 43 -13.47 -2.67 4.07
N GLY A 44 -12.98 -3.67 4.81
CA GLY A 44 -13.69 -4.22 5.96
C GLY A 44 -13.92 -3.19 7.07
N THR A 45 -12.91 -2.36 7.35
CA THR A 45 -13.03 -1.28 8.34
C THR A 45 -14.02 -0.20 7.90
N ALA A 46 -13.99 0.17 6.62
CA ALA A 46 -14.92 1.14 6.06
C ALA A 46 -16.37 0.64 6.13
N GLU A 47 -16.63 -0.65 5.85
CA GLU A 47 -17.98 -1.20 5.95
C GLU A 47 -18.46 -1.28 7.41
N LEU A 48 -17.57 -1.62 8.36
CA LEU A 48 -17.90 -1.56 9.79
C LEU A 48 -18.29 -0.15 10.25
N ILE A 49 -17.54 0.87 9.82
CA ILE A 49 -17.85 2.27 10.08
C ILE A 49 -19.22 2.63 9.45
N ARG A 50 -19.46 2.22 8.21
CA ARG A 50 -20.73 2.46 7.51
C ARG A 50 -21.92 1.88 8.27
N LEU A 51 -21.82 0.62 8.72
CA LEU A 51 -22.85 -0.06 9.49
C LEU A 51 -23.12 0.61 10.84
N GLU A 52 -22.07 1.09 11.52
CA GLU A 52 -22.21 1.82 12.79
C GLU A 52 -22.91 3.17 12.60
N LEU A 53 -22.52 3.94 11.57
CA LEU A 53 -23.15 5.22 11.26
C LEU A 53 -24.62 5.06 10.86
N GLN A 54 -24.96 4.00 10.11
CA GLN A 54 -26.36 3.67 9.79
C GLN A 54 -27.19 3.36 11.03
N LYS A 55 -26.63 2.60 11.99
CA LYS A 55 -27.30 2.31 13.27
C LYS A 55 -27.51 3.58 14.09
N LEU A 56 -26.55 4.50 14.06
CA LEU A 56 -26.67 5.78 14.75
C LEU A 56 -27.76 6.67 14.18
N SER A 57 -27.90 6.71 12.85
CA SER A 57 -29.00 7.39 12.16
C SER A 57 -30.38 6.86 12.58
N ALA A 58 -30.47 5.58 12.96
CA ALA A 58 -31.69 4.96 13.50
C ALA A 58 -31.86 5.12 15.02
N SER A 59 -30.88 5.71 15.72
CA SER A 59 -30.86 5.89 17.17
C SER A 59 -30.70 7.38 17.54
N ASP A 60 -30.13 7.71 18.71
CA ASP A 60 -29.91 9.09 19.13
C ASP A 60 -28.76 9.75 18.34
N PRO A 61 -29.03 10.72 17.44
CA PRO A 61 -28.02 11.34 16.58
C PRO A 61 -27.07 12.28 17.34
N THR A 62 -27.33 12.56 18.62
CA THR A 62 -26.46 13.39 19.46
C THR A 62 -25.30 12.60 20.07
N LYS A 63 -25.33 11.26 20.01
CA LYS A 63 -24.27 10.41 20.55
C LYS A 63 -23.17 10.15 19.53
N PRO A 64 -21.88 10.28 19.92
CA PRO A 64 -20.77 10.02 19.01
C PRO A 64 -20.64 8.52 18.68
N PRO A 65 -20.29 8.17 17.42
CA PRO A 65 -20.01 6.79 16.98
C PRO A 65 -18.65 6.30 17.49
N LEU A 66 -18.49 6.13 18.80
CA LEU A 66 -17.16 5.84 19.42
C LEU A 66 -16.40 4.71 18.71
N ARG A 67 -17.06 3.58 18.41
CA ARG A 67 -16.38 2.46 17.74
C ARG A 67 -16.07 2.73 16.26
N ALA A 68 -16.77 3.65 15.60
CA ALA A 68 -16.40 4.09 14.26
C ALA A 68 -15.19 5.02 14.33
N LEU A 69 -15.14 5.91 15.33
CA LEU A 69 -14.01 6.81 15.58
C LEU A 69 -12.73 6.02 15.88
N ASP A 70 -12.82 4.97 16.72
CA ASP A 70 -11.70 4.08 17.04
C ASP A 70 -11.11 3.36 15.81
N ARG A 71 -11.89 3.26 14.73
CA ARG A 71 -11.51 2.58 13.48
C ARG A 71 -10.96 3.51 12.41
N LEU A 72 -11.11 4.83 12.57
CA LEU A 72 -10.59 5.82 11.61
C LEU A 72 -9.07 5.76 11.41
N PRO A 73 -8.23 5.52 12.43
CA PRO A 73 -6.77 5.44 12.25
C PRO A 73 -6.38 4.40 11.20
N THR A 74 -7.03 3.23 11.17
CA THR A 74 -6.78 2.17 10.19
C THR A 74 -6.96 2.65 8.75
N LEU A 75 -7.94 3.53 8.48
CA LEU A 75 -8.18 4.07 7.14
C LEU A 75 -7.09 5.06 6.68
N VAL A 76 -6.31 5.61 7.62
CA VAL A 76 -5.20 6.54 7.33
C VAL A 76 -3.86 5.82 7.31
N GLU A 77 -3.65 4.86 8.21
CA GLU A 77 -2.38 4.14 8.37
C GLU A 77 -2.16 3.13 7.25
N GLN A 78 -3.19 2.38 6.84
CA GLN A 78 -3.05 1.34 5.84
C GLN A 78 -2.60 1.87 4.47
N PRO A 79 -3.14 2.99 3.94
CA PRO A 79 -2.62 3.60 2.72
C PRO A 79 -1.15 4.03 2.82
N ARG A 80 -0.71 4.54 3.98
CA ARG A 80 0.69 4.92 4.21
C ARG A 80 1.61 3.70 4.18
N ARG A 81 1.17 2.61 4.80
CA ARG A 81 1.90 1.34 4.78
C ARG A 81 2.00 0.77 3.36
N ILE A 82 0.89 0.79 2.61
CA ILE A 82 0.87 0.42 1.18
C ILE A 82 1.90 1.23 0.39
N ALA A 83 1.90 2.56 0.55
CA ALA A 83 2.84 3.43 -0.14
C ALA A 83 4.30 3.07 0.18
N ALA A 84 4.61 2.84 1.46
CA ALA A 84 5.96 2.45 1.89
C ALA A 84 6.41 1.09 1.32
N MET A 85 5.50 0.10 1.27
CA MET A 85 5.80 -1.22 0.69
C MET A 85 6.08 -1.13 -0.82
N VAL A 86 5.26 -0.38 -1.55
CA VAL A 86 5.47 -0.14 -2.99
C VAL A 86 6.79 0.58 -3.21
N GLU A 87 7.07 1.63 -2.45
CA GLU A 87 8.31 2.40 -2.58
C GLU A 87 9.55 1.54 -2.28
N SER A 88 9.47 0.67 -1.27
CA SER A 88 10.56 -0.28 -0.94
C SER A 88 10.80 -1.28 -2.08
N PHE A 89 9.74 -1.86 -2.64
CA PHE A 89 9.86 -2.77 -3.77
C PHE A 89 10.40 -2.07 -5.01
N THR A 90 9.90 -0.86 -5.32
CA THR A 90 10.38 -0.06 -6.45
C THR A 90 11.87 0.24 -6.33
N ARG A 91 12.37 0.57 -5.12
CA ARG A 91 13.81 0.76 -4.90
C ARG A 91 14.64 -0.49 -5.21
N GLU A 92 14.21 -1.67 -4.74
CA GLU A 92 14.96 -2.90 -4.98
C GLU A 92 14.87 -3.35 -6.44
N LEU A 93 13.71 -3.17 -7.08
CA LEU A 93 13.53 -3.39 -8.51
C LEU A 93 14.47 -2.49 -9.33
N GLU A 94 14.46 -1.19 -9.05
CA GLU A 94 15.30 -0.22 -9.76
C GLU A 94 16.78 -0.53 -9.59
N LYS A 95 17.22 -0.81 -8.36
CA LYS A 95 18.58 -1.25 -8.06
C LYS A 95 18.96 -2.51 -8.84
N THR A 96 18.10 -3.52 -8.88
CA THR A 96 18.35 -4.76 -9.61
C THR A 96 18.43 -4.51 -11.13
N LEU A 97 17.64 -3.57 -11.63
CA LEU A 97 17.67 -3.15 -13.03
C LEU A 97 18.76 -2.12 -13.35
N GLY A 98 19.58 -1.70 -12.38
CA GLY A 98 20.58 -0.65 -12.58
C GLY A 98 19.99 0.75 -12.86
N VAL A 99 18.72 0.96 -12.54
CA VAL A 99 18.04 2.27 -12.65
C VAL A 99 18.38 3.10 -11.42
N THR A 100 18.68 4.39 -11.62
CA THR A 100 18.95 5.32 -10.53
C THR A 100 17.96 6.48 -10.54
N ARG A 101 17.51 6.91 -9.35
CA ARG A 101 16.72 8.13 -9.16
C ARG A 101 17.52 9.13 -8.33
N PRO A 102 17.65 10.40 -8.77
CA PRO A 102 18.33 11.44 -8.01
C PRO A 102 17.52 11.94 -6.82
#